data_AF-A0AAV1ZM12-F1
#
_entry.id   AF-A0AAV1ZM12-F1
#
_cell.length_a   1.000
_cell.length_b   1.000
_cell.length_c   1.000
_cell.angle_alpha   90.00
_cell.angle_beta   90.00
_cell.angle_gamma   90.00
#
_symmetry.space_group_name_H-M   'P 1'
#
loop_
_entity.id
_entity.type
_entity.pdbx_description
1 polymer ?
#
loop_
_entity_poly.entity_id
_entity_poly.type
_entity_poly.pdbx_seq_one_letter_code
_entity_poly.pdbx_strand_id
1 'polypeptide(L)'
;MKNAFIKMENVNVILIDWSLGARVPYYVAAAVNSELVGAQGANLYYTIKDKLGIMEKDLHVIGFSLGAHVAGFFGKRMQQIRGTRPGRITDPASPLFEDYGGEVHLYKDDADFVDVIHTNADLLIYGGVGIAVPVGHVDYFPNGGKRQPGCGSTLKGALLDIFKGERERACNHERAVHLFTDTILNPDSCQYIGYPCSNYSDFELGKCLSCDASSCGQMGYRPKGSGVYYLMTKPKEPFCADVGKLHVRYPSAIKKSFGSMILTLFGANGDKENITLSQKDEKLSPGAEKLLALPINDVFKPLSKVTALYLKYNGWFTKGAETFGLASVTITSSNGDYIFKTCEDIILKDNEYQELKQTTGTC
;
A
#
# COMPACT_ATOMS: atom_id res chain seq x y z
N MET A 1 -0.60 10.48 15.61
CA MET A 1 0.69 11.07 15.22
C MET A 1 1.40 11.88 16.32
N LYS A 2 0.94 13.07 16.77
CA LYS A 2 1.63 13.90 17.80
C LYS A 2 2.16 13.09 19.00
N ASN A 3 1.27 12.31 19.62
CA ASN A 3 1.62 11.51 20.81
C ASN A 3 2.64 10.40 20.48
N ALA A 4 2.66 9.88 19.25
CA ALA A 4 3.66 8.91 18.83
C ALA A 4 5.05 9.56 18.77
N PHE A 5 5.18 10.76 18.19
CA PHE A 5 6.44 11.50 18.19
C PHE A 5 6.95 11.80 19.60
N ILE A 6 6.10 12.37 20.46
CA ILE A 6 6.48 12.72 21.84
C ILE A 6 6.88 11.48 22.65
N LYS A 7 6.28 10.32 22.36
CA LYS A 7 6.63 9.05 23.01
C LYS A 7 7.99 8.52 22.57
N MET A 8 8.33 8.68 21.29
CA MET A 8 9.48 8.00 20.68
C MET A 8 10.73 8.87 20.58
N GLU A 9 10.58 10.20 20.57
CA GLU A 9 11.70 11.15 20.49
C GLU A 9 11.50 12.40 21.33
N ASN A 10 12.62 13.04 21.67
CA ASN A 10 12.64 14.38 22.25
C ASN A 10 12.55 15.44 21.14
N VAL A 11 11.33 15.76 20.73
CA VAL A 11 11.06 16.70 19.63
C VAL A 11 10.01 17.74 20.01
N ASN A 12 10.08 18.90 19.35
CA ASN A 12 9.01 19.89 19.41
C ASN A 12 7.95 19.57 18.36
N VAL A 13 6.71 19.35 18.76
CA VAL A 13 5.60 19.12 17.84
C VAL A 13 4.66 20.32 17.84
N ILE A 14 4.59 21.03 16.72
CA ILE A 14 3.67 22.17 16.50
C ILE A 14 2.51 21.68 15.64
N LEU A 15 1.28 21.86 16.15
CA LEU A 15 0.08 21.58 15.38
C LEU A 15 -0.44 22.88 14.76
N ILE A 16 -0.57 22.91 13.43
CA ILE A 16 -1.20 24.02 12.71
C ILE A 16 -2.67 23.68 12.53
N ASP A 17 -3.52 24.27 13.37
CA ASP A 17 -4.98 24.16 13.23
C ASP A 17 -5.48 25.25 12.29
N TRP A 18 -6.05 24.82 11.17
CA TRP A 18 -6.69 25.66 10.17
C TRP A 18 -8.09 25.12 9.81
N SER A 19 -8.71 24.37 10.73
CA SER A 19 -10.01 23.73 10.55
C SER A 19 -11.12 24.66 10.05
N LEU A 20 -11.10 25.93 10.45
CA LEU A 20 -12.02 26.95 9.96
C LEU A 20 -11.82 27.27 8.47
N GLY A 21 -10.57 27.34 8.01
CA GLY A 21 -10.22 27.56 6.60
C GLY A 21 -10.37 26.31 5.74
N ALA A 22 -10.32 25.12 6.35
CA ALA A 22 -10.49 23.82 5.71
C ALA A 22 -11.95 23.30 5.70
N ARG A 23 -12.93 24.13 6.10
CA ARG A 23 -14.29 23.66 6.40
C ARG A 23 -15.05 23.19 5.16
N VAL A 24 -15.60 21.98 5.24
CA VAL A 24 -16.56 21.40 4.28
C VAL A 24 -17.92 22.13 4.37
N PRO A 25 -18.67 22.33 3.26
CA PRO A 25 -18.48 21.78 1.91
C PRO A 25 -17.63 22.64 0.96
N TYR A 26 -16.96 23.69 1.45
CA TYR A 26 -16.25 24.66 0.59
C TYR A 26 -14.86 24.18 0.14
N TYR A 27 -14.79 23.03 -0.52
CA TYR A 27 -13.52 22.38 -0.85
C TYR A 27 -12.59 23.26 -1.69
N VAL A 28 -13.10 23.92 -2.74
CA VAL A 28 -12.26 24.79 -3.60
C VAL A 28 -11.67 25.95 -2.80
N ALA A 29 -12.46 26.56 -1.91
CA ALA A 29 -11.97 27.60 -1.03
C ALA A 29 -10.93 27.06 -0.05
N ALA A 30 -11.13 25.87 0.51
CA ALA A 30 -10.16 25.19 1.37
C ALA A 30 -8.84 24.91 0.64
N ALA A 31 -8.89 24.49 -0.64
CA ALA A 31 -7.71 24.31 -1.47
C ALA A 31 -6.96 25.63 -1.69
N VAL A 32 -7.65 26.73 -2.01
CA VAL A 32 -7.04 28.07 -2.15
C VAL A 32 -6.46 28.55 -0.81
N ASN A 33 -7.17 28.34 0.30
CA ASN A 33 -6.70 28.73 1.63
C ASN A 33 -5.40 28.02 2.03
N SER A 34 -5.08 26.86 1.44
CA SER A 34 -3.87 26.10 1.77
C SER A 34 -2.58 26.91 1.52
N GLU A 35 -2.57 27.78 0.50
CA GLU A 35 -1.45 28.68 0.21
C GLU A 35 -1.23 29.68 1.33
N LEU A 36 -2.31 30.35 1.78
CA LEU A 36 -2.24 31.31 2.88
C LEU A 36 -1.76 30.64 4.18
N VAL A 37 -2.29 29.46 4.50
CA VAL A 37 -1.90 28.72 5.71
C VAL A 37 -0.44 28.29 5.63
N GLY A 38 0.02 27.81 4.48
CA GLY A 38 1.44 27.47 4.26
C GLY A 38 2.34 28.69 4.45
N ALA A 39 1.92 29.84 3.92
CA ALA A 39 2.67 31.08 4.07
C ALA A 39 2.74 31.58 5.52
N GLN A 40 1.63 31.48 6.26
CA GLN A 40 1.57 31.79 7.69
C GLN A 40 2.47 30.86 8.51
N GLY A 41 2.46 29.57 8.21
CA GLY A 41 3.34 28.59 8.85
C GLY A 41 4.83 28.91 8.65
N ALA A 42 5.24 29.26 7.43
CA ALA A 42 6.63 29.62 7.13
C ALA A 42 7.07 30.89 7.89
N ASN A 43 6.20 31.90 7.96
CA ASN A 43 6.47 33.13 8.75
C ASN A 43 6.59 32.83 10.25
N LEU A 44 5.74 31.95 10.79
CA LEU A 44 5.84 31.49 12.17
C LEU A 44 7.19 30.78 12.41
N TYR A 45 7.60 29.89 11.52
CA TYR A 45 8.90 29.21 11.63
C TYR A 45 10.05 30.19 11.70
N TYR A 46 10.12 31.19 10.81
CA TYR A 46 11.21 32.17 10.87
C TYR A 46 11.18 33.03 12.14
N THR A 47 9.99 33.36 12.65
CA THR A 47 9.86 34.07 13.93
C THR A 47 10.45 33.25 15.11
N ILE A 48 10.25 31.94 15.08
CA ILE A 48 10.82 31.02 16.08
C ILE A 48 12.33 30.85 15.85
N LYS A 49 12.75 30.63 14.60
CA LYS A 49 14.15 30.47 14.20
C LYS A 49 14.99 31.67 14.64
N ASP A 50 14.51 32.89 14.40
CA ASP A 50 15.26 34.11 14.73
C ASP A 50 15.53 34.27 16.23
N LYS A 51 14.74 33.59 17.08
CA LYS A 51 14.91 33.59 18.54
C LYS A 51 15.70 32.41 19.06
N LEU A 52 15.55 31.24 18.43
CA LEU A 52 16.04 29.96 18.96
C LEU A 52 17.20 29.34 18.15
N GLY A 53 17.52 29.88 16.97
CA GLY A 53 18.63 29.39 16.14
C GLY A 53 18.39 28.01 15.52
N ILE A 54 17.14 27.59 15.32
CA ILE A 54 16.80 26.28 14.74
C ILE A 54 17.33 26.18 13.31
N MET A 55 17.93 25.05 12.92
CA MET A 55 18.36 24.83 11.54
C MET A 55 17.23 24.29 10.67
N GLU A 56 17.20 24.70 9.40
CA GLU A 56 16.18 24.26 8.44
C GLU A 56 16.20 22.75 8.21
N LYS A 57 17.39 22.14 8.22
CA LYS A 57 17.57 20.69 8.11
C LYS A 57 16.91 19.89 9.23
N ASP A 58 16.64 20.52 10.38
CA ASP A 58 15.98 19.89 11.53
C ASP A 58 14.46 20.11 11.51
N LEU A 59 13.94 20.83 10.51
CA LEU A 59 12.51 21.06 10.31
C LEU A 59 11.92 19.94 9.43
N HIS A 60 10.96 19.21 10.00
CA HIS A 60 10.10 18.27 9.29
C HIS A 60 8.66 18.77 9.28
N VAL A 61 8.13 19.06 8.09
CA VAL A 61 6.73 19.46 7.90
C VAL A 61 5.92 18.26 7.40
N ILE A 62 4.85 17.92 8.11
CA ILE A 62 3.97 16.79 7.75
C ILE A 62 2.59 17.34 7.47
N GLY A 63 2.06 17.05 6.29
CA GLY A 63 0.75 17.54 5.87
C GLY A 63 -0.10 16.43 5.30
N PHE A 64 -1.27 16.16 5.88
CA PHE A 64 -2.22 15.13 5.42
C PHE A 64 -3.35 15.73 4.60
N SER A 65 -3.78 15.04 3.52
CA SER A 65 -4.88 15.53 2.67
C SER A 65 -4.53 16.94 2.18
N LEU A 66 -5.47 17.90 2.16
CA LEU A 66 -5.16 19.28 1.81
C LEU A 66 -3.99 19.91 2.60
N GLY A 67 -3.67 19.39 3.79
CA GLY A 67 -2.50 19.80 4.56
C GLY A 67 -1.16 19.49 3.86
N ALA A 68 -1.12 18.54 2.95
CA ALA A 68 0.04 18.25 2.10
C ALA A 68 0.44 19.46 1.26
N HIS A 69 -0.55 20.11 0.64
CA HIS A 69 -0.34 21.32 -0.14
C HIS A 69 0.03 22.49 0.76
N VAL A 70 -0.55 22.58 1.98
CA VAL A 70 -0.08 23.52 3.01
C VAL A 70 1.42 23.33 3.27
N ALA A 71 1.90 22.10 3.38
CA ALA A 71 3.32 21.80 3.58
C ALA A 71 4.18 22.16 2.36
N GLY A 72 3.69 21.91 1.14
CA GLY A 72 4.35 22.37 -0.10
C GLY A 72 4.47 23.89 -0.14
N PHE A 73 3.36 24.61 0.05
CA PHE A 73 3.34 26.08 0.09
C PHE A 73 4.18 26.66 1.23
N PHE A 74 4.28 25.96 2.37
CA PHE A 74 5.21 26.31 3.43
C PHE A 74 6.66 26.30 2.90
N GLY A 75 7.07 25.22 2.22
CA GLY A 75 8.39 25.10 1.61
C GLY A 75 8.66 26.17 0.57
N LYS A 76 7.73 26.39 -0.37
CA LYS A 76 7.82 27.46 -1.39
C LYS A 76 7.93 28.84 -0.74
N ARG A 77 7.16 29.10 0.32
CA ARG A 77 7.22 30.39 1.02
C ARG A 77 8.58 30.57 1.72
N MET A 78 9.17 29.52 2.28
CA MET A 78 10.51 29.63 2.85
C MET A 78 11.54 30.07 1.81
N GLN A 79 11.46 29.52 0.60
CA GLN A 79 12.34 29.87 -0.52
C GLN A 79 12.15 31.32 -0.93
N GLN A 80 10.91 31.81 -0.99
CA GLN A 80 10.61 33.21 -1.29
C GLN A 80 11.16 34.19 -0.24
N ILE A 81 11.08 33.86 1.06
CA ILE A 81 11.48 34.78 2.13
C ILE A 81 13.02 34.82 2.28
N ARG A 82 13.69 33.66 2.28
CA ARG A 82 15.14 33.57 2.61
C ARG A 82 15.96 32.68 1.68
N GLY A 83 15.37 32.11 0.62
CA GLY A 83 16.08 31.18 -0.27
C GLY A 83 16.41 29.83 0.40
N THR A 84 15.74 29.49 1.51
CA THR A 84 15.92 28.23 2.24
C THR A 84 14.67 27.37 2.17
N ARG A 85 14.75 26.10 2.58
CA ARG A 85 13.63 25.14 2.55
C ARG A 85 13.72 24.17 3.73
N PRO A 86 12.63 23.51 4.15
CA PRO A 86 12.66 22.51 5.22
C PRO A 86 13.61 21.35 4.89
N GLY A 87 14.15 20.71 5.93
CA GLY A 87 14.92 19.48 5.78
C GLY A 87 14.08 18.33 5.24
N ARG A 88 12.80 18.26 5.62
CA ARG A 88 11.88 17.23 5.13
C ARG A 88 10.44 17.70 5.02
N ILE A 89 9.74 17.28 3.97
CA ILE A 89 8.28 17.27 3.89
C ILE A 89 7.77 15.83 3.72
N THR A 90 6.73 15.43 4.46
CA THR A 90 6.03 14.16 4.24
C THR A 90 4.56 14.37 3.89
N ASP A 91 4.12 13.73 2.82
CA ASP A 91 2.76 13.85 2.26
C ASP A 91 2.03 12.51 2.17
N PRO A 92 1.00 12.28 2.98
CA PRO A 92 -0.07 11.37 2.68
C PRO A 92 -1.10 12.05 1.75
N ALA A 93 -0.95 11.77 0.45
CA ALA A 93 -1.50 12.40 -0.78
C ALA A 93 -2.90 13.05 -0.71
N SER A 94 -3.15 14.07 -1.55
CA SER A 94 -4.37 14.90 -1.59
C SER A 94 -4.94 15.11 -3.00
N PRO A 95 -6.25 15.40 -3.19
CA PRO A 95 -6.85 15.53 -4.51
C PRO A 95 -6.78 16.98 -5.03
N LEU A 96 -7.17 17.17 -6.29
CA LEU A 96 -7.46 18.44 -6.98
C LEU A 96 -6.27 19.29 -7.46
N PHE A 97 -5.06 18.76 -7.43
CA PHE A 97 -3.87 19.45 -7.95
C PHE A 97 -3.19 18.74 -9.14
N GLU A 98 -3.81 17.68 -9.66
CA GLU A 98 -3.19 16.74 -10.62
C GLU A 98 -2.95 17.34 -12.02
N ASP A 99 -3.72 18.36 -12.41
CA ASP A 99 -3.66 18.99 -13.75
C ASP A 99 -2.85 20.29 -13.80
N TYR A 100 -2.22 20.68 -12.69
CA TYR A 100 -1.47 21.92 -12.60
C TYR A 100 0.03 21.64 -12.40
N GLY A 101 0.88 22.57 -12.85
CA GLY A 101 2.34 22.43 -12.66
C GLY A 101 2.75 22.44 -11.19
N GLY A 102 3.96 21.97 -10.90
CA GLY A 102 4.52 21.84 -9.54
C GLY A 102 4.59 23.14 -8.70
N GLU A 103 4.23 24.28 -9.26
CA GLU A 103 4.12 25.56 -8.55
C GLU A 103 2.91 25.60 -7.61
N VAL A 104 1.83 24.89 -7.92
CA VAL A 104 0.57 24.99 -7.16
C VAL A 104 0.34 23.81 -6.22
N HIS A 105 1.28 22.88 -6.12
CA HIS A 105 1.17 21.73 -5.23
C HIS A 105 2.54 21.34 -4.65
N LEU A 106 2.53 20.36 -3.75
CA LEU A 106 3.76 19.81 -3.22
C LEU A 106 4.60 19.22 -4.35
N TYR A 107 5.87 19.57 -4.40
CA TYR A 107 6.83 18.99 -5.32
C TYR A 107 8.17 18.76 -4.62
N LYS A 108 8.99 17.86 -5.17
CA LYS A 108 10.29 17.49 -4.59
C LYS A 108 11.18 18.69 -4.24
N ASP A 109 11.09 19.79 -4.98
CA ASP A 109 11.94 20.97 -4.76
C ASP A 109 11.54 21.79 -3.52
N ASP A 110 10.39 21.49 -2.89
CA ASP A 110 9.86 22.24 -1.74
C ASP A 110 10.61 22.00 -0.42
N ALA A 111 11.43 20.94 -0.35
CA ALA A 111 12.29 20.61 0.79
C ALA A 111 13.58 19.94 0.33
N ASP A 112 14.54 19.75 1.25
CA ASP A 112 15.75 18.97 0.95
C ASP A 112 15.42 17.49 0.70
N PHE A 113 14.34 16.99 1.30
CA PHE A 113 13.81 15.66 1.06
C PHE A 113 12.28 15.65 1.14
N VAL A 114 11.62 14.94 0.23
CA VAL A 114 10.15 14.85 0.15
C VAL A 114 9.78 13.39 -0.03
N ASP A 115 9.01 12.84 0.91
CA ASP A 115 8.50 11.47 0.84
C ASP A 115 6.96 11.45 0.86
N VAL A 116 6.38 10.67 -0.06
CA VAL A 116 4.94 10.64 -0.28
C VAL A 116 4.39 9.24 -0.06
N ILE A 117 3.25 9.11 0.61
CA ILE A 117 2.55 7.85 0.86
C ILE A 117 1.18 7.92 0.19
N HIS A 118 1.02 7.23 -0.94
CA HIS A 118 -0.21 7.16 -1.69
C HIS A 118 -1.06 6.02 -1.16
N THR A 119 -2.23 6.29 -0.56
CA THR A 119 -3.15 5.23 -0.11
C THR A 119 -4.52 5.26 -0.77
N ASN A 120 -4.87 6.36 -1.45
CA ASN A 120 -6.17 6.54 -2.09
C ASN A 120 -6.11 7.25 -3.46
N ALA A 121 -5.10 6.93 -4.26
CA ALA A 121 -4.87 7.43 -5.61
C ALA A 121 -5.70 6.72 -6.71
N ASP A 122 -6.95 6.32 -6.40
CA ASP A 122 -7.88 5.83 -7.43
C ASP A 122 -8.52 7.01 -8.17
N LEU A 123 -9.24 6.75 -9.28
CA LEU A 123 -10.00 7.83 -9.92
C LEU A 123 -11.10 8.34 -8.97
N LEU A 124 -11.41 9.63 -9.05
CA LEU A 124 -12.47 10.25 -8.23
C LEU A 124 -13.83 9.54 -8.37
N ILE A 125 -14.14 9.02 -9.57
CA ILE A 125 -15.36 8.24 -9.84
C ILE A 125 -15.42 6.93 -9.04
N TYR A 126 -14.28 6.40 -8.62
CA TYR A 126 -14.15 5.23 -7.75
C TYR A 126 -13.89 5.60 -6.29
N GLY A 127 -14.03 6.88 -5.94
CA GLY A 127 -13.84 7.40 -4.59
C GLY A 127 -12.40 7.68 -4.20
N GLY A 128 -11.46 7.72 -5.16
CA GLY A 128 -10.10 8.15 -4.89
C GLY A 128 -10.02 9.66 -4.63
N VAL A 129 -9.25 10.03 -3.61
CA VAL A 129 -9.04 11.41 -3.18
C VAL A 129 -7.56 11.74 -2.93
N GLY A 130 -6.62 10.94 -3.44
CA GLY A 130 -5.18 11.24 -3.39
C GLY A 130 -4.61 11.45 -4.78
N ILE A 131 -3.50 12.20 -4.87
CA ILE A 131 -2.72 12.35 -6.10
C ILE A 131 -2.13 11.00 -6.56
N ALA A 132 -2.28 10.67 -7.84
CA ALA A 132 -1.73 9.44 -8.41
C ALA A 132 -0.32 9.57 -8.99
N VAL A 133 0.10 10.80 -9.30
CA VAL A 133 1.41 11.09 -9.89
C VAL A 133 2.47 11.16 -8.77
N PRO A 134 3.66 10.58 -8.98
CA PRO A 134 4.79 10.77 -8.06
C PRO A 134 5.20 12.25 -7.98
N VAL A 135 5.29 12.81 -6.79
CA VAL A 135 5.65 14.22 -6.55
C VAL A 135 6.81 14.40 -5.57
N GLY A 136 7.26 13.31 -4.94
CA GLY A 136 8.36 13.32 -3.98
C GLY A 136 9.75 13.10 -4.61
N HIS A 137 10.74 13.09 -3.73
CA HIS A 137 12.01 12.42 -3.99
C HIS A 137 11.83 10.89 -3.96
N VAL A 138 10.89 10.43 -3.14
CA VAL A 138 10.46 9.04 -3.05
C VAL A 138 8.94 8.96 -2.84
N ASP A 139 8.29 8.04 -3.53
CA ASP A 139 6.84 7.87 -3.52
C ASP A 139 6.51 6.40 -3.27
N TYR A 140 5.78 6.15 -2.18
CA TYR A 140 5.39 4.80 -1.73
C TYR A 140 3.92 4.55 -2.03
N PHE A 141 3.63 3.42 -2.67
CA PHE A 141 2.29 2.98 -3.04
C PHE A 141 1.93 1.67 -2.30
N PRO A 142 1.68 1.72 -0.98
CA PRO A 142 1.21 0.56 -0.22
C PRO A 142 -0.07 0.00 -0.83
N ASN A 143 -0.08 -1.31 -1.12
CA ASN A 143 -1.18 -2.04 -1.74
C ASN A 143 -1.62 -1.41 -3.08
N GLY A 144 -0.64 -0.88 -3.84
CA GLY A 144 -0.87 -0.21 -5.12
C GLY A 144 -1.36 1.23 -4.99
N GLY A 145 -1.48 1.72 -3.75
CA GLY A 145 -1.79 3.08 -3.39
C GLY A 145 -3.22 3.54 -3.67
N LYS A 146 -4.14 2.62 -3.95
CA LYS A 146 -5.55 2.92 -4.27
C LYS A 146 -6.52 2.47 -3.19
N ARG A 147 -6.46 1.19 -2.85
CA ARG A 147 -7.39 0.53 -1.92
C ARG A 147 -6.59 -0.25 -0.90
N GLN A 148 -6.93 -0.02 0.37
CA GLN A 148 -6.15 -0.49 1.49
C GLN A 148 -6.85 -1.66 2.17
N PRO A 149 -6.11 -2.72 2.56
CA PRO A 149 -6.68 -3.85 3.28
C PRO A 149 -7.45 -3.41 4.52
N GLY A 150 -8.62 -4.01 4.73
CA GLY A 150 -9.52 -3.68 5.85
C GLY A 150 -10.41 -2.46 5.62
N CYS A 151 -10.24 -1.72 4.53
CA CYS A 151 -11.26 -0.81 4.04
C CYS A 151 -12.28 -1.60 3.21
N GLY A 152 -13.57 -1.47 3.53
CA GLY A 152 -14.62 -2.28 2.90
C GLY A 152 -14.67 -2.07 1.39
N SER A 153 -14.96 -3.13 0.64
CA SER A 153 -15.35 -3.03 -0.77
C SER A 153 -16.47 -4.04 -1.00
N THR A 154 -17.69 -3.56 -1.23
CA THR A 154 -18.73 -4.44 -1.77
C THR A 154 -19.53 -3.67 -2.80
N LEU A 155 -19.89 -4.33 -3.90
CA LEU A 155 -20.73 -3.77 -4.97
C LEU A 155 -22.09 -3.26 -4.45
N LYS A 156 -22.57 -3.77 -3.31
CA LYS A 156 -23.73 -3.25 -2.57
C LYS A 156 -23.43 -1.92 -1.84
N GLY A 157 -22.19 -1.71 -1.44
CA GLY A 157 -21.64 -0.45 -0.92
C GLY A 157 -21.63 0.61 -2.01
N ALA A 158 -21.13 0.32 -3.21
CA ALA A 158 -21.05 1.30 -4.30
C ALA A 158 -22.39 1.99 -4.66
N LEU A 159 -23.53 1.29 -4.58
CA LEU A 159 -24.87 1.90 -4.80
C LEU A 159 -25.40 2.66 -3.58
N LEU A 160 -24.98 2.29 -2.37
CA LEU A 160 -25.28 3.01 -1.12
C LEU A 160 -24.29 4.17 -0.86
N ASP A 161 -23.09 4.15 -1.44
CA ASP A 161 -22.04 5.16 -1.34
C ASP A 161 -22.34 6.40 -2.17
N ILE A 162 -23.22 6.29 -3.16
CA ILE A 162 -23.84 7.47 -3.79
C ILE A 162 -24.61 8.29 -2.74
N PHE A 163 -25.12 7.65 -1.67
CA PHE A 163 -25.88 8.29 -0.59
C PHE A 163 -25.14 8.35 0.77
N LYS A 164 -24.02 7.62 0.97
CA LYS A 164 -23.26 7.52 2.24
C LYS A 164 -21.73 7.53 2.10
N GLY A 165 -21.18 7.80 0.91
CA GLY A 165 -19.78 7.60 0.49
C GLY A 165 -18.69 8.41 1.20
N GLU A 166 -18.90 8.84 2.44
CA GLU A 166 -17.89 9.47 3.28
C GLU A 166 -17.00 8.41 3.96
N ARG A 167 -17.55 7.28 4.40
CA ARG A 167 -16.83 6.33 5.27
C ARG A 167 -15.74 5.52 4.56
N GLU A 168 -16.00 5.05 3.34
CA GLU A 168 -15.00 4.27 2.58
C GLU A 168 -13.88 5.17 2.03
N ARG A 169 -14.23 6.35 1.52
CA ARG A 169 -13.27 7.38 1.10
C ARG A 169 -12.36 7.77 2.26
N ALA A 170 -12.95 8.04 3.43
CA ALA A 170 -12.19 8.32 4.63
C ALA A 170 -11.24 7.17 5.01
N CYS A 171 -11.68 5.90 4.97
CA CYS A 171 -10.82 4.78 5.38
C CYS A 171 -9.53 4.64 4.55
N ASN A 172 -9.65 4.65 3.21
CA ASN A 172 -8.48 4.50 2.35
C ASN A 172 -7.56 5.73 2.45
N HIS A 173 -8.16 6.92 2.54
CA HIS A 173 -7.43 8.18 2.66
C HIS A 173 -6.69 8.29 3.99
N GLU A 174 -7.39 8.06 5.11
CA GLU A 174 -6.83 8.10 6.46
C GLU A 174 -5.78 7.01 6.71
N ARG A 175 -5.77 5.93 5.90
CA ARG A 175 -4.78 4.86 6.04
C ARG A 175 -3.35 5.40 6.04
N ALA A 176 -3.04 6.42 5.26
CA ALA A 176 -1.69 6.95 5.20
C ALA A 176 -1.22 7.54 6.56
N VAL A 177 -2.14 8.16 7.32
CA VAL A 177 -1.88 8.64 8.70
C VAL A 177 -1.62 7.47 9.65
N HIS A 178 -2.39 6.39 9.51
CA HIS A 178 -2.23 5.17 10.30
C HIS A 178 -0.89 4.48 10.02
N LEU A 179 -0.55 4.28 8.74
CA LEU A 179 0.72 3.65 8.34
C LEU A 179 1.91 4.48 8.82
N PHE A 180 1.89 5.80 8.60
CA PHE A 180 2.97 6.67 9.06
C PHE A 180 3.09 6.66 10.59
N THR A 181 1.97 6.73 11.32
CA THR A 181 1.98 6.68 12.79
C THR A 181 2.54 5.35 13.30
N ASP A 182 2.20 4.22 12.66
CA ASP A 182 2.73 2.90 13.04
C ASP A 182 4.25 2.83 12.83
N THR A 183 4.77 3.43 11.76
CA THR A 183 6.23 3.48 11.51
C THR A 183 7.01 4.29 12.56
N ILE A 184 6.37 5.28 13.21
CA ILE A 184 6.96 6.03 14.33
C ILE A 184 6.98 5.15 15.58
N LEU A 185 5.90 4.43 15.86
CA LEU A 185 5.75 3.63 17.07
C LEU A 185 6.59 2.35 17.04
N ASN A 186 6.83 1.80 15.84
CA ASN A 186 7.48 0.51 15.64
C ASN A 186 8.66 0.57 14.64
N PRO A 187 9.63 1.50 14.82
CA PRO A 187 10.64 1.80 13.79
C PRO A 187 11.60 0.64 13.51
N ASP A 188 11.79 -0.26 14.49
CA ASP A 188 12.74 -1.37 14.39
C ASP A 188 12.02 -2.75 14.33
N SER A 189 10.85 -2.87 14.98
CA SER A 189 10.09 -4.14 15.09
C SER A 189 9.15 -4.41 13.90
N CYS A 190 8.84 -3.41 13.09
CA CYS A 190 7.82 -3.48 12.04
C CYS A 190 8.25 -2.67 10.82
N GLN A 191 8.95 -3.33 9.90
CA GLN A 191 9.54 -2.67 8.74
C GLN A 191 8.52 -2.54 7.60
N TYR A 192 8.54 -1.39 6.93
CA TYR A 192 7.70 -1.10 5.76
C TYR A 192 8.58 -1.05 4.50
N ILE A 193 9.06 -2.23 4.11
CA ILE A 193 9.99 -2.39 2.99
C ILE A 193 9.25 -2.18 1.67
N GLY A 194 9.69 -1.16 0.93
CA GLY A 194 9.27 -0.88 -0.44
C GLY A 194 10.18 -1.52 -1.47
N TYR A 195 9.59 -2.03 -2.54
CA TYR A 195 10.29 -2.62 -3.68
C TYR A 195 10.19 -1.70 -4.90
N PRO A 196 11.32 -1.33 -5.52
CA PRO A 196 11.29 -0.53 -6.74
C PRO A 196 10.70 -1.38 -7.86
N CYS A 197 9.70 -0.85 -8.56
CA CYS A 197 9.05 -1.57 -9.65
C CYS A 197 8.51 -0.57 -10.68
N SER A 198 8.44 -0.99 -11.93
CA SER A 198 7.94 -0.16 -13.04
C SER A 198 6.46 0.19 -12.91
N ASN A 199 5.66 -0.74 -12.38
CA ASN A 199 4.23 -0.58 -12.15
C ASN A 199 3.74 -1.59 -11.10
N TYR A 200 2.56 -1.33 -10.54
CA TYR A 200 1.99 -2.19 -9.51
C TYR A 200 1.64 -3.60 -10.01
N SER A 201 1.23 -3.77 -11.27
CA SER A 201 0.87 -5.09 -11.82
C SER A 201 2.06 -6.03 -11.88
N ASP A 202 3.26 -5.55 -12.20
CA ASP A 202 4.48 -6.35 -12.15
C ASP A 202 4.88 -6.71 -10.71
N PHE A 203 4.63 -5.79 -9.77
CA PHE A 203 4.81 -6.05 -8.34
C PHE A 203 3.84 -7.13 -7.83
N GLU A 204 2.55 -7.06 -8.20
CA GLU A 204 1.53 -8.06 -7.85
C GLU A 204 1.85 -9.45 -8.41
N LEU A 205 2.62 -9.55 -9.50
CA LEU A 205 3.10 -10.82 -10.06
C LEU A 205 4.41 -11.31 -9.40
N GLY A 206 4.92 -10.59 -8.40
CA GLY A 206 6.16 -10.92 -7.70
C GLY A 206 7.41 -10.82 -8.58
N LYS A 207 7.42 -9.92 -9.57
CA LYS A 207 8.57 -9.71 -10.48
C LYS A 207 9.65 -8.79 -9.89
N CYS A 208 9.29 -7.99 -8.88
CA CYS A 208 10.14 -6.95 -8.31
C CYS A 208 10.53 -7.21 -6.84
N LEU A 209 10.34 -8.43 -6.32
CA LEU A 209 10.52 -8.74 -4.89
C LEU A 209 11.98 -8.95 -4.47
N SER A 210 12.93 -8.78 -5.38
CA SER A 210 14.36 -8.85 -5.11
C SER A 210 14.93 -7.43 -5.05
N CYS A 211 15.41 -7.01 -3.89
CA CYS A 211 16.22 -5.81 -3.72
C CYS A 211 17.29 -6.06 -2.66
N ASP A 212 18.45 -5.42 -2.83
CA ASP A 212 19.51 -5.44 -1.83
C ASP A 212 19.17 -4.41 -0.74
N ALA A 213 19.78 -4.52 0.44
CA ALA A 213 19.56 -3.58 1.54
C ALA A 213 19.81 -2.11 1.14
N SER A 214 20.59 -1.86 0.08
CA SER A 214 20.85 -0.54 -0.50
C SER A 214 19.78 -0.06 -1.49
N SER A 215 19.05 -0.95 -2.15
CA SER A 215 18.06 -0.60 -3.20
C SER A 215 16.61 -0.67 -2.74
N CYS A 216 16.30 -1.44 -1.69
CA CYS A 216 14.98 -1.42 -1.08
C CYS A 216 14.67 -0.06 -0.45
N GLY A 217 13.43 0.37 -0.61
CA GLY A 217 12.91 1.56 0.05
C GLY A 217 12.45 1.24 1.47
N GLN A 218 12.45 2.25 2.33
CA GLN A 218 11.83 2.17 3.66
C GLN A 218 10.76 3.25 3.72
N MET A 219 9.48 2.87 3.89
CA MET A 219 8.41 3.86 4.01
C MET A 219 8.29 4.39 5.45
N GLY A 220 7.91 5.66 5.60
CA GLY A 220 7.43 6.21 6.86
C GLY A 220 8.48 7.01 7.62
N TYR A 221 8.59 6.78 8.93
CA TYR A 221 9.32 7.64 9.84
C TYR A 221 10.80 7.84 9.52
N ARG A 222 11.50 6.76 9.12
CA ARG A 222 12.90 6.79 8.67
C ARG A 222 12.97 6.43 7.19
N PRO A 223 12.54 7.33 6.29
CA PRO A 223 12.35 6.97 4.90
C PRO A 223 13.69 6.75 4.20
N LYS A 224 13.71 5.85 3.22
CA LYS A 224 14.89 5.59 2.39
C LYS A 224 14.46 5.26 0.98
N GLY A 225 15.14 5.81 -0.01
CA GLY A 225 14.95 5.46 -1.42
C GLY A 225 14.88 6.69 -2.31
N SER A 226 14.78 6.45 -3.61
CA SER A 226 14.49 7.47 -4.61
C SER A 226 13.64 6.88 -5.73
N GLY A 227 12.59 7.61 -6.14
CA GLY A 227 11.62 7.15 -7.12
C GLY A 227 10.46 6.37 -6.50
N VAL A 228 9.87 5.46 -7.27
CA VAL A 228 8.60 4.80 -6.93
C VAL A 228 8.83 3.43 -6.30
N TYR A 229 8.15 3.17 -5.19
CA TYR A 229 8.20 1.91 -4.46
C TYR A 229 6.81 1.36 -4.18
N TYR A 230 6.67 0.04 -4.27
CA TYR A 230 5.46 -0.69 -3.91
C TYR A 230 5.72 -1.61 -2.72
N LEU A 231 4.71 -1.77 -1.87
CA LEU A 231 4.75 -2.61 -0.69
C LEU A 231 3.34 -3.14 -0.37
N MET A 232 3.24 -4.12 0.52
CA MET A 232 1.97 -4.63 1.00
C MET A 232 1.84 -4.42 2.52
N THR A 233 0.62 -4.23 3.00
CA THR A 233 0.33 -4.05 4.43
C THR A 233 -0.81 -4.96 4.87
N LYS A 234 -0.87 -5.28 6.16
CA LYS A 234 -2.00 -5.99 6.79
C LYS A 234 -3.21 -5.06 6.94
N PRO A 235 -4.42 -5.62 7.12
CA PRO A 235 -5.63 -4.82 7.35
C PRO A 235 -5.69 -4.16 8.75
N LYS A 236 -4.93 -4.67 9.73
CA LYS A 236 -4.94 -4.24 11.14
C LYS A 236 -3.52 -4.03 11.67
N GLU A 237 -3.40 -3.24 12.74
CA GLU A 237 -2.14 -2.96 13.42
C GLU A 237 -1.53 -4.21 14.08
N PRO A 238 -0.18 -4.33 14.12
CA PRO A 238 0.76 -3.54 13.33
C PRO A 238 0.59 -3.83 11.83
N PHE A 239 0.60 -2.80 10.97
CA PHE A 239 0.20 -2.99 9.57
C PHE A 239 1.33 -3.52 8.67
N CYS A 240 2.58 -3.53 9.12
CA CYS A 240 3.66 -4.08 8.29
C CYS A 240 3.40 -5.56 7.93
N ALA A 241 3.87 -5.92 6.75
CA ALA A 241 3.96 -7.29 6.29
C ALA A 241 5.24 -7.43 5.48
N ASP A 242 5.92 -8.57 5.63
CA ASP A 242 6.90 -8.96 4.61
C ASP A 242 6.15 -9.34 3.33
N VAL A 243 6.84 -9.40 2.19
CA VAL A 243 6.22 -9.79 0.92
C VAL A 243 6.80 -11.14 0.50
N GLY A 244 5.91 -12.08 0.20
CA GLY A 244 6.26 -13.38 -0.35
C GLY A 244 5.76 -13.54 -1.77
N LYS A 245 6.19 -14.64 -2.41
CA LYS A 245 5.79 -15.00 -3.76
C LYS A 245 5.10 -16.35 -3.75
N LEU A 246 3.90 -16.40 -4.30
CA LEU A 246 3.17 -17.61 -4.61
C LEU A 246 3.34 -17.94 -6.10
N HIS A 247 3.76 -19.16 -6.39
CA HIS A 247 3.82 -19.73 -7.73
C HIS A 247 3.04 -21.03 -7.78
N VAL A 248 2.03 -21.05 -8.63
CA VAL A 248 1.19 -22.21 -8.88
C VAL A 248 1.34 -22.64 -10.33
N ARG A 249 1.58 -23.92 -10.57
CA ARG A 249 1.60 -24.50 -11.92
C ARG A 249 0.50 -25.52 -12.05
N TYR A 250 -0.15 -25.55 -13.21
CA TYR A 250 -1.12 -26.58 -13.54
C TYR A 250 -0.45 -27.72 -14.32
N PRO A 251 -0.89 -28.98 -14.17
CA PRO A 251 -0.35 -30.10 -14.92
C PRO A 251 -0.46 -29.88 -16.43
N SER A 252 0.53 -30.35 -17.19
CA SER A 252 0.48 -30.28 -18.65
C SER A 252 -0.37 -31.40 -19.27
N ALA A 253 -0.43 -32.56 -18.60
CA ALA A 253 -1.11 -33.77 -19.07
C ALA A 253 -2.59 -33.87 -18.66
N ILE A 254 -3.27 -32.74 -18.46
CA ILE A 254 -4.71 -32.69 -18.12
C ILE A 254 -5.52 -31.98 -19.20
N LYS A 255 -6.84 -32.16 -19.20
CA LYS A 255 -7.73 -31.40 -20.08
C LYS A 255 -7.96 -30.00 -19.52
N LYS A 256 -8.12 -29.02 -20.42
CA LYS A 256 -8.56 -27.67 -20.05
C LYS A 256 -9.89 -27.72 -19.29
N SER A 257 -10.10 -26.75 -18.40
CA SER A 257 -11.35 -26.58 -17.66
C SER A 257 -11.77 -25.11 -17.58
N PHE A 258 -12.90 -24.86 -16.92
CA PHE A 258 -13.40 -23.53 -16.57
C PHE A 258 -13.86 -23.57 -15.12
N GLY A 259 -13.43 -22.60 -14.32
CA GLY A 259 -13.74 -22.62 -12.89
C GLY A 259 -12.81 -21.79 -12.03
N SER A 260 -13.13 -21.76 -10.74
CA SER A 260 -12.32 -21.10 -9.73
C SER A 260 -11.37 -22.08 -9.05
N MET A 261 -10.15 -21.64 -8.83
CA MET A 261 -9.14 -22.31 -8.02
C MET A 261 -8.85 -21.45 -6.81
N ILE A 262 -8.96 -22.03 -5.61
CA ILE A 262 -8.77 -21.33 -4.35
C ILE A 262 -7.76 -22.12 -3.51
N LEU A 263 -6.73 -21.45 -3.02
CA LEU A 263 -5.89 -21.97 -1.95
C LEU A 263 -6.38 -21.45 -0.61
N THR A 264 -6.37 -22.30 0.41
CA THR A 264 -6.59 -21.89 1.78
C THR A 264 -5.34 -22.19 2.60
N LEU A 265 -4.79 -21.15 3.21
CA LEU A 265 -3.67 -21.23 4.14
C LEU A 265 -4.20 -21.25 5.56
N PHE A 266 -3.66 -22.13 6.39
CA PHE A 266 -3.99 -22.24 7.81
C PHE A 266 -2.72 -22.02 8.62
N GLY A 267 -2.76 -21.09 9.57
CA GLY A 267 -1.70 -20.90 10.56
C GLY A 267 -1.83 -21.88 11.71
N ALA A 268 -0.77 -22.06 12.50
CA ALA A 268 -0.82 -22.90 13.69
C ALA A 268 -1.70 -22.32 14.81
N ASN A 269 -1.93 -21.00 14.79
CA ASN A 269 -2.72 -20.29 15.81
C ASN A 269 -4.23 -20.19 15.48
N GLY A 270 -4.68 -20.90 14.44
CA GLY A 270 -6.08 -20.91 14.01
C GLY A 270 -6.44 -19.85 12.97
N ASP A 271 -5.50 -18.96 12.61
CA ASP A 271 -5.67 -18.01 11.52
C ASP A 271 -5.84 -18.73 10.17
N LYS A 272 -6.64 -18.13 9.29
CA LYS A 272 -6.93 -18.66 7.97
C LYS A 272 -6.96 -17.55 6.92
N GLU A 273 -6.38 -17.83 5.76
CA GLU A 273 -6.41 -16.94 4.61
C GLU A 273 -6.80 -17.69 3.33
N ASN A 274 -7.69 -17.11 2.53
CA ASN A 274 -8.10 -17.66 1.25
C ASN A 274 -7.47 -16.85 0.13
N ILE A 275 -6.81 -17.53 -0.81
CA ILE A 275 -6.21 -16.94 -1.99
C ILE A 275 -6.97 -17.47 -3.22
N THR A 276 -7.71 -16.59 -3.87
CA THR A 276 -8.42 -16.89 -5.12
C THR A 276 -7.46 -16.76 -6.30
N LEU A 277 -7.12 -17.86 -6.95
CA LEU A 277 -6.17 -17.90 -8.07
C LEU A 277 -6.83 -17.68 -9.44
N SER A 278 -8.13 -17.94 -9.54
CA SER A 278 -8.90 -17.73 -10.77
C SER A 278 -10.35 -17.36 -10.48
N GLN A 279 -10.94 -16.59 -11.39
CA GLN A 279 -12.35 -16.19 -11.31
C GLN A 279 -13.30 -17.36 -11.59
N LYS A 280 -14.59 -17.17 -11.31
CA LYS A 280 -15.61 -18.22 -11.37
C LYS A 280 -15.72 -18.92 -12.73
N ASP A 281 -15.60 -18.19 -13.82
CA ASP A 281 -15.76 -18.64 -15.21
C ASP A 281 -14.45 -18.62 -16.00
N GLU A 282 -13.32 -18.43 -15.31
CA GLU A 282 -12.01 -18.32 -15.94
C GLU A 282 -11.57 -19.65 -16.56
N LYS A 283 -10.95 -19.57 -17.73
CA LYS A 283 -10.36 -20.73 -18.42
C LYS A 283 -9.10 -21.21 -17.70
N LEU A 284 -9.13 -22.44 -17.20
CA LEU A 284 -7.98 -23.12 -16.64
C LEU A 284 -7.28 -23.93 -17.72
N SER A 285 -6.08 -23.46 -18.12
CA SER A 285 -5.33 -24.06 -19.23
C SER A 285 -4.25 -25.02 -18.70
N PRO A 286 -4.08 -26.22 -19.29
CA PRO A 286 -3.01 -27.15 -18.92
C PRO A 286 -1.63 -26.49 -19.10
N GLY A 287 -0.71 -26.77 -18.18
CA GLY A 287 0.64 -26.20 -18.18
C GLY A 287 0.73 -24.70 -17.87
N ALA A 288 -0.39 -24.01 -17.67
CA ALA A 288 -0.36 -22.60 -17.29
C ALA A 288 0.13 -22.41 -15.86
N GLU A 289 0.62 -21.21 -15.59
CA GLU A 289 1.11 -20.81 -14.27
C GLU A 289 0.42 -19.55 -13.75
N LYS A 290 0.40 -19.41 -12.43
CA LYS A 290 -0.07 -18.23 -11.70
C LYS A 290 1.02 -17.78 -10.75
N LEU A 291 1.34 -16.50 -10.82
CA LEU A 291 2.32 -15.82 -9.97
C LEU A 291 1.61 -14.72 -9.22
N LEU A 292 1.80 -14.65 -7.91
CA LEU A 292 1.21 -13.63 -7.04
C LEU A 292 2.22 -13.21 -5.96
N ALA A 293 2.34 -11.92 -5.70
CA ALA A 293 2.90 -11.41 -4.47
C ALA A 293 1.85 -11.47 -3.36
N LEU A 294 2.28 -11.77 -2.13
CA LEU A 294 1.38 -11.91 -0.98
C LEU A 294 1.98 -11.24 0.26
N PRO A 295 1.16 -10.62 1.12
CA PRO A 295 1.64 -10.17 2.42
C PRO A 295 1.87 -11.39 3.33
N ILE A 296 3.11 -11.60 3.75
CA ILE A 296 3.45 -12.58 4.79
C ILE A 296 2.96 -12.01 6.13
N ASN A 297 1.83 -12.54 6.55
CA ASN A 297 1.13 -12.19 7.79
C ASN A 297 1.25 -13.31 8.84
N ASP A 298 0.39 -13.25 9.85
CA ASP A 298 0.42 -14.13 11.02
C ASP A 298 0.08 -15.61 10.65
N VAL A 299 -0.62 -15.85 9.54
CA VAL A 299 -0.91 -17.21 9.00
C VAL A 299 0.39 -17.97 8.68
N PHE A 300 1.46 -17.27 8.35
CA PHE A 300 2.74 -17.87 8.01
C PHE A 300 3.65 -18.14 9.21
N LYS A 301 3.21 -17.83 10.45
CA LYS A 301 4.05 -17.86 11.67
C LYS A 301 3.55 -18.85 12.75
N PRO A 302 3.73 -20.18 12.59
CA PRO A 302 4.07 -20.91 11.37
C PRO A 302 2.82 -21.33 10.57
N LEU A 303 3.01 -21.52 9.27
CA LEU A 303 2.01 -22.14 8.40
C LEU A 303 1.86 -23.62 8.77
N SER A 304 0.64 -24.05 9.10
CA SER A 304 0.36 -25.43 9.54
C SER A 304 -0.16 -26.31 8.41
N LYS A 305 -0.99 -25.76 7.52
CA LYS A 305 -1.66 -26.53 6.47
C LYS A 305 -1.99 -25.65 5.26
N VAL A 306 -1.92 -26.25 4.07
CA VAL A 306 -2.42 -25.65 2.83
C VAL A 306 -3.43 -26.60 2.20
N THR A 307 -4.60 -26.08 1.84
CA THR A 307 -5.59 -26.84 1.05
C THR A 307 -5.88 -26.14 -0.26
N ALA A 308 -6.27 -26.92 -1.26
CA ALA A 308 -6.76 -26.43 -2.54
C ALA A 308 -8.23 -26.83 -2.72
N LEU A 309 -8.99 -25.95 -3.36
CA LEU A 309 -10.37 -26.17 -3.77
C LEU A 309 -10.52 -25.78 -5.23
N TYR A 310 -11.07 -26.70 -6.02
CA TYR A 310 -11.49 -26.46 -7.39
C TYR A 310 -13.02 -26.43 -7.46
N LEU A 311 -13.57 -25.37 -8.05
CA LEU A 311 -15.00 -25.21 -8.27
C LEU A 311 -15.26 -25.11 -9.77
N LYS A 312 -15.92 -26.13 -10.34
CA LYS A 312 -16.22 -26.15 -11.77
C LYS A 312 -17.27 -25.09 -12.11
N TYR A 313 -17.06 -24.43 -13.24
CA TYR A 313 -18.06 -23.53 -13.81
C TYR A 313 -19.14 -24.33 -14.55
N ASN A 314 -20.41 -24.00 -14.34
CA ASN A 314 -21.52 -24.54 -15.12
C ASN A 314 -22.30 -23.36 -15.73
N GLY A 315 -21.91 -22.95 -16.93
CA GLY A 315 -22.60 -21.92 -17.69
C GLY A 315 -23.29 -22.46 -18.93
N TRP A 316 -23.95 -21.57 -19.67
CA TRP A 316 -24.66 -21.92 -20.90
C TRP A 316 -23.67 -22.28 -22.03
N PHE A 317 -22.60 -21.50 -22.18
CA PHE A 317 -21.66 -21.64 -23.30
C PHE A 317 -20.41 -22.47 -22.97
N THR A 318 -20.04 -22.55 -21.69
CA THR A 318 -18.84 -23.26 -21.23
C THR A 318 -19.14 -24.03 -19.96
N LYS A 319 -18.48 -25.18 -19.83
CA LYS A 319 -18.58 -26.05 -18.66
C LYS A 319 -17.19 -26.52 -18.24
N GLY A 320 -16.94 -26.50 -16.95
CA GLY A 320 -15.75 -27.06 -16.35
C GLY A 320 -15.79 -28.58 -16.33
N ALA A 321 -14.61 -29.20 -16.35
CA ALA A 321 -14.45 -30.62 -16.10
C ALA A 321 -14.77 -30.96 -14.64
N GLU A 322 -15.14 -32.22 -14.38
CA GLU A 322 -15.38 -32.73 -13.02
C GLU A 322 -14.11 -32.74 -12.15
N THR A 323 -12.95 -32.73 -12.79
CA THR A 323 -11.64 -32.67 -12.13
C THR A 323 -10.73 -31.67 -12.85
N PHE A 324 -9.80 -31.11 -12.09
CA PHE A 324 -8.66 -30.35 -12.59
C PHE A 324 -7.44 -30.66 -11.72
N GLY A 325 -6.30 -29.98 -11.89
CA GLY A 325 -5.14 -30.29 -11.07
C GLY A 325 -4.17 -29.15 -10.81
N LEU A 326 -3.25 -29.43 -9.89
CA LEU A 326 -2.10 -28.62 -9.51
C LEU A 326 -0.85 -29.48 -9.71
N ALA A 327 0.16 -28.96 -10.39
CA ALA A 327 1.45 -29.63 -10.55
C ALA A 327 2.44 -29.20 -9.46
N SER A 328 2.39 -27.92 -9.09
CA SER A 328 3.17 -27.42 -7.97
C SER A 328 2.51 -26.20 -7.35
N VAL A 329 2.71 -26.03 -6.04
CA VAL A 329 2.41 -24.81 -5.30
C VAL A 329 3.61 -24.48 -4.44
N THR A 330 4.21 -23.31 -4.66
CA THR A 330 5.32 -22.83 -3.84
C THR A 330 5.04 -21.45 -3.29
N ILE A 331 5.35 -21.26 -2.01
CA ILE A 331 5.33 -19.97 -1.35
C ILE A 331 6.74 -19.70 -0.86
N THR A 332 7.34 -18.60 -1.31
CA THR A 332 8.68 -18.17 -0.87
C THR A 332 8.63 -16.82 -0.17
N SER A 333 9.58 -16.58 0.73
CA SER A 333 9.87 -15.23 1.24
C SER A 333 10.44 -14.35 0.12
N SER A 334 10.59 -13.05 0.39
CA SER A 334 11.29 -12.10 -0.51
C SER A 334 12.75 -12.51 -0.76
N ASN A 335 13.39 -13.17 0.20
CA ASN A 335 14.77 -13.67 0.09
C ASN A 335 14.87 -14.99 -0.71
N GLY A 336 13.73 -15.56 -1.12
CA GLY A 336 13.67 -16.82 -1.88
C GLY A 336 13.58 -18.09 -1.05
N ASP A 337 13.54 -17.98 0.29
CA ASP A 337 13.38 -19.13 1.16
C ASP A 337 11.98 -19.74 1.04
N TYR A 338 11.88 -21.06 0.91
CA TYR A 338 10.59 -21.74 0.86
C TYR A 338 9.89 -21.70 2.21
N ILE A 339 8.70 -21.11 2.24
CA ILE A 339 7.75 -21.21 3.36
C ILE A 339 6.87 -22.44 3.19
N PHE A 340 6.42 -22.70 1.96
CA PHE A 340 5.66 -23.89 1.58
C PHE A 340 6.06 -24.36 0.20
N LYS A 341 6.09 -25.67 0.00
CA LYS A 341 6.34 -26.27 -1.31
C LYS A 341 5.65 -27.61 -1.43
N THR A 342 4.93 -27.81 -2.54
CA THR A 342 4.43 -29.11 -3.01
C THR A 342 4.67 -29.20 -4.51
N CYS A 343 5.09 -30.36 -5.01
CA CYS A 343 5.55 -30.53 -6.40
C CYS A 343 5.14 -31.85 -7.03
N GLU A 344 4.01 -32.37 -6.58
CA GLU A 344 3.39 -33.54 -7.15
C GLU A 344 2.13 -33.12 -7.91
N ASP A 345 1.85 -33.83 -9.00
CA ASP A 345 0.59 -33.68 -9.71
C ASP A 345 -0.56 -34.15 -8.80
N ILE A 346 -1.41 -33.20 -8.40
CA ILE A 346 -2.57 -33.41 -7.54
C ILE A 346 -3.81 -33.19 -8.40
N ILE A 347 -4.69 -34.20 -8.43
CA ILE A 347 -6.00 -34.10 -9.08
C ILE A 347 -7.03 -33.68 -8.04
N LEU A 348 -7.70 -32.57 -8.31
CA LEU A 348 -8.76 -31.99 -7.50
C LEU A 348 -10.11 -32.34 -8.11
N LYS A 349 -11.06 -32.74 -7.26
CA LYS A 349 -12.47 -32.94 -7.65
C LYS A 349 -13.27 -31.67 -7.37
N ASP A 350 -14.31 -31.46 -8.16
CA ASP A 350 -15.25 -30.35 -7.97
C ASP A 350 -15.82 -30.31 -6.56
N ASN A 351 -15.73 -29.15 -5.92
CA ASN A 351 -16.30 -28.88 -4.59
C ASN A 351 -15.74 -29.74 -3.44
N GLU A 352 -14.52 -30.27 -3.60
CA GLU A 352 -13.81 -31.01 -2.55
C GLU A 352 -12.51 -30.28 -2.18
N TYR A 353 -12.29 -30.08 -0.87
CA TYR A 353 -11.01 -29.57 -0.37
C TYR A 353 -9.98 -30.69 -0.32
N GLN A 354 -8.82 -30.46 -0.93
CA GLN A 354 -7.69 -31.36 -0.87
C GLN A 354 -6.55 -30.71 -0.10
N GLU A 355 -6.04 -31.40 0.92
CA GLU A 355 -4.82 -30.98 1.62
C GLU A 355 -3.59 -31.26 0.75
N LEU A 356 -2.71 -30.27 0.64
CA LEU A 356 -1.48 -30.33 -0.12
C LEU A 356 -0.35 -30.81 0.80
N LYS A 357 0.30 -31.92 0.43
CA LYS A 357 1.43 -32.45 1.20
C LYS A 357 2.68 -31.63 0.94
N GLN A 358 3.33 -31.19 2.01
CA GLN A 358 4.59 -30.47 1.91
C GLN A 358 5.74 -31.41 1.49
N THR A 359 6.52 -30.99 0.50
CA THR A 359 7.66 -31.73 -0.03
C THR A 359 8.95 -31.26 0.65
N THR A 360 9.74 -32.18 1.19
CA THR A 360 11.01 -31.89 1.89
C THR A 360 12.25 -31.89 0.98
N GLY A 361 12.10 -32.26 -0.30
CA GLY A 361 13.17 -32.36 -1.30
C GLY A 361 13.14 -31.29 -2.41
N THR A 362 13.98 -31.45 -3.43
CA THR A 362 13.99 -30.57 -4.61
C THR A 362 12.79 -30.80 -5.50
N CYS A 363 12.33 -29.69 -6.08
CA CYS A 363 11.46 -29.60 -7.23
C CYS A 363 12.24 -28.82 -8.28
#